data_AF-A0A7T8GRW0-F1
#
_entry.id   AF-A0A7T8GRW0-F1
#
_cell.length_a   1.000
_cell.length_b   1.000
_cell.length_c   1.000
_cell.angle_alpha   90.00
_cell.angle_beta   90.00
_cell.angle_gamma   90.00
#
_symmetry.space_group_name_H-M   'P 1'
#
loop_
_entity.id
_entity.type
_entity.pdbx_description
1 polymer ?
#
loop_
_entity_poly.entity_id
_entity_poly.type
_entity_poly.pdbx_seq_one_letter_code
_entity_poly.pdbx_strand_id
1 'polypeptide(L)'
;VDDVSRHLFLFQIRRFTGEFQDLDVDDSMKIIEELLKTFSSVQHLVSGYEGTELKPTDMYIVLVSHFLWDLWNKTSQDRFFMLATRILSASLDLSPSNFHLRFLLIKFYNLA
;
A
#
# COMPACT_ATOMS: atom_id res chain seq x y z
N VAL A 1 7.49 12.76 -11.24
CA VAL A 1 7.55 12.13 -9.89
C VAL A 1 6.89 13.04 -8.85
N ASP A 2 7.12 14.35 -8.89
CA ASP A 2 6.55 15.32 -7.94
C ASP A 2 5.02 15.28 -7.82
N ASP A 3 4.30 15.14 -8.93
CA ASP A 3 2.84 15.01 -8.90
C ASP A 3 2.37 13.71 -8.24
N VAL A 4 3.13 12.62 -8.42
CA VAL A 4 2.87 11.32 -7.78
C VAL A 4 3.09 11.42 -6.28
N SER A 5 4.18 12.07 -5.85
CA SER A 5 4.46 12.33 -4.45
C SER A 5 3.40 13.22 -3.82
N ARG A 6 2.95 14.28 -4.50
CA ARG A 6 1.86 15.16 -4.02
C ARG A 6 0.56 14.39 -3.81
N HIS A 7 0.21 13.54 -4.77
CA HIS A 7 -0.97 12.69 -4.67
C HIS A 7 -0.89 11.72 -3.47
N LEU A 8 0.25 11.05 -3.28
CA LEU A 8 0.51 10.18 -2.13
C LEU A 8 0.38 10.94 -0.80
N PHE A 9 0.99 12.12 -0.71
CA PHE A 9 0.90 12.94 0.51
C PHE A 9 -0.54 13.34 0.82
N LEU A 10 -1.35 13.67 -0.19
CA LEU A 10 -2.76 13.96 0.03
C LEU A 10 -3.48 12.76 0.65
N PHE A 11 -3.27 11.55 0.13
CA PHE A 11 -3.85 10.33 0.71
C PHE A 11 -3.37 10.05 2.13
N GLN A 12 -2.08 10.26 2.41
CA GLN A 12 -1.52 10.09 3.75
C GLN A 12 -2.13 11.08 4.75
N ILE A 13 -2.32 12.34 4.35
CA ILE A 13 -2.96 13.37 5.19
C ILE A 13 -4.43 13.01 5.44
N ARG A 14 -5.19 12.70 4.37
CA ARG A 14 -6.60 12.28 4.48
C ARG A 14 -6.79 11.09 5.41
N ARG A 15 -5.87 10.12 5.34
CA ARG A 15 -5.83 8.99 6.26
C ARG A 15 -5.52 9.41 7.68
N PHE A 16 -4.51 10.27 7.88
CA PHE A 16 -4.12 10.76 9.19
C PHE A 16 -5.25 11.56 9.87
N THR A 17 -6.02 12.32 9.11
CA THR A 17 -7.19 13.07 9.60
C THR A 17 -8.42 12.20 9.86
N GLY A 18 -8.34 10.89 9.64
CA GLY A 18 -9.42 9.95 9.94
C GLY A 18 -10.51 9.86 8.88
N GLU A 19 -10.33 10.43 7.68
CA GLU A 19 -11.36 10.45 6.63
C GLU A 19 -11.82 9.03 6.23
N PHE A 20 -10.95 8.05 6.38
CA PHE A 20 -11.19 6.67 5.96
C PHE A 20 -11.61 5.72 7.10
N GLN A 21 -11.81 6.21 8.34
CA GLN A 21 -12.08 5.33 9.50
C GLN A 21 -13.45 4.64 9.42
N ASP A 22 -14.47 5.35 8.94
CA ASP A 22 -15.86 4.87 8.93
C ASP A 22 -16.31 4.30 7.57
N LEU A 23 -15.37 4.13 6.63
CA LEU A 23 -15.71 3.60 5.31
C LEU A 23 -16.22 2.16 5.38
N ASP A 24 -17.21 1.87 4.56
CA ASP A 24 -17.67 0.50 4.36
C ASP A 24 -16.61 -0.32 3.58
N VAL A 25 -16.76 -1.63 3.61
CA VAL A 25 -15.87 -2.57 2.93
C VAL A 25 -15.81 -2.27 1.43
N ASP A 26 -16.95 -2.02 0.80
CA ASP A 26 -17.02 -1.77 -0.63
C ASP A 26 -16.31 -0.46 -1.03
N ASP A 27 -16.45 0.60 -0.25
CA ASP A 27 -15.79 1.88 -0.54
C ASP A 27 -14.29 1.82 -0.25
N SER A 28 -13.88 1.10 0.80
CA SER A 28 -12.47 0.84 1.07
C SER A 28 -11.82 0.04 -0.06
N MET A 29 -12.54 -0.94 -0.62
CA MET A 29 -12.06 -1.73 -1.76
C MET A 29 -11.93 -0.89 -3.04
N LYS A 30 -12.87 0.03 -3.32
CA LYS A 30 -12.72 0.98 -4.45
C LYS A 30 -11.45 1.82 -4.34
N ILE A 31 -11.14 2.31 -3.14
CA ILE A 31 -9.91 3.07 -2.89
C ILE A 31 -8.67 2.20 -3.11
N ILE A 32 -8.67 0.96 -2.61
CA ILE A 32 -7.58 0.00 -2.84
C ILE A 32 -7.36 -0.23 -4.33
N GLU A 33 -8.43 -0.47 -5.09
CA GLU A 33 -8.36 -0.67 -6.55
C GLU A 33 -7.81 0.57 -7.27
N GLU A 34 -8.26 1.77 -6.88
CA GLU A 34 -7.76 3.03 -7.42
C GLU A 34 -6.26 3.21 -7.16
N LEU A 35 -5.80 2.94 -5.93
CA LEU A 35 -4.40 3.04 -5.55
C LEU A 35 -3.53 2.01 -6.31
N LEU A 36 -4.01 0.77 -6.48
CA LEU A 36 -3.30 -0.26 -7.25
C LEU A 36 -3.24 0.05 -8.75
N LYS A 37 -4.34 0.58 -9.31
CA LYS A 37 -4.39 1.03 -10.70
C LYS A 37 -3.42 2.20 -10.92
N THR A 38 -3.39 3.14 -9.98
CA THR A 38 -2.46 4.28 -10.01
C THR A 38 -1.02 3.81 -9.87
N PHE A 39 -0.72 2.91 -8.92
CA PHE A 39 0.60 2.31 -8.76
C PHE A 39 1.11 1.70 -10.08
N SER A 40 0.25 0.92 -10.74
CA SER A 40 0.57 0.26 -12.01
C SER A 40 0.80 1.28 -13.15
N SER A 41 -0.02 2.33 -13.22
CA SER A 41 0.10 3.34 -14.27
C SER A 41 1.38 4.17 -14.16
N VAL A 42 1.90 4.39 -12.93
CA VAL A 42 3.09 5.21 -12.70
C VAL A 42 4.41 4.43 -12.65
N GLN A 43 4.40 3.10 -12.79
CA GLN A 43 5.63 2.28 -12.71
C GLN A 43 6.68 2.66 -13.77
N HIS A 44 6.25 3.08 -14.96
CA HIS A 44 7.16 3.48 -16.02
C HIS A 44 8.05 4.67 -15.62
N LEU A 45 7.58 5.53 -14.71
CA LEU A 45 8.31 6.70 -14.21
C LEU A 45 9.51 6.34 -13.33
N VAL A 46 9.49 5.14 -12.72
CA VAL A 46 10.56 4.65 -11.83
C VAL A 46 11.34 3.49 -12.45
N SER A 47 11.16 3.25 -13.75
CA SER A 47 11.82 2.15 -14.47
C SER A 47 13.35 2.26 -14.50
N GLY A 48 13.90 3.48 -14.37
CA GLY A 48 15.34 3.74 -14.32
C GLY A 48 15.97 3.69 -12.92
N TYR A 49 15.19 3.44 -11.87
CA TYR A 49 15.71 3.35 -10.50
C TYR A 49 16.40 2.02 -10.28
N GLU A 50 17.53 2.04 -9.58
CA GLU A 50 18.21 0.81 -9.20
C GLU A 50 17.45 0.08 -8.09
N GLY A 51 17.64 -1.24 -7.97
CA GLY A 51 17.02 -2.03 -6.91
C GLY A 51 17.47 -1.64 -5.50
N THR A 52 18.57 -0.90 -5.39
CA THR A 52 19.11 -0.33 -4.15
C THR A 52 18.37 0.94 -3.71
N GLU A 53 17.68 1.61 -4.64
CA GLU A 53 17.00 2.88 -4.40
C GLU A 53 15.56 2.68 -3.94
N LEU A 54 15.09 3.63 -3.14
CA LEU A 54 13.69 3.67 -2.72
C LEU A 54 12.86 4.33 -3.82
N LYS A 55 11.90 3.59 -4.38
CA LYS A 55 11.02 4.11 -5.41
C LYS A 55 9.86 4.84 -4.72
N PRO A 56 9.61 6.13 -5.04
CA PRO A 56 8.51 6.88 -4.42
C PRO A 56 7.13 6.23 -4.63
N THR A 57 6.97 5.49 -5.73
CA THR A 57 5.75 4.78 -6.08
C THR A 57 5.42 3.63 -5.13
N ASP A 58 6.40 3.06 -4.43
CA ASP A 58 6.17 1.95 -3.50
C ASP A 58 5.26 2.34 -2.33
N MET A 59 5.17 3.64 -2.02
CA MET A 59 4.28 4.12 -0.96
C MET A 59 2.80 3.91 -1.27
N TYR A 60 2.39 3.73 -2.53
CA TYR A 60 1.03 3.28 -2.85
C TYR A 60 0.75 1.90 -2.26
N ILE A 61 1.72 0.99 -2.33
CA ILE A 61 1.58 -0.36 -1.80
C ILE A 61 1.52 -0.34 -0.27
N VAL A 62 2.33 0.51 0.37
CA VAL A 62 2.27 0.72 1.82
C VAL A 62 0.87 1.18 2.23
N LEU A 63 0.30 2.17 1.52
CA LEU A 63 -1.07 2.64 1.78
C LEU A 63 -2.11 1.54 1.57
N VAL A 64 -2.07 0.83 0.43
CA VAL A 64 -2.97 -0.30 0.14
C VAL A 64 -2.93 -1.34 1.24
N SER A 65 -1.73 -1.68 1.71
CA SER A 65 -1.54 -2.68 2.77
C SER A 65 -2.13 -2.22 4.10
N HIS A 66 -2.07 -0.92 4.41
CA HIS A 66 -2.76 -0.37 5.58
C HIS A 66 -4.28 -0.44 5.45
N PHE A 67 -4.87 -0.15 4.28
CA PHE A 67 -6.32 -0.29 4.09
C PHE A 67 -6.78 -1.74 4.23
N LEU A 68 -6.05 -2.69 3.64
CA LEU A 68 -6.35 -4.12 3.77
C LEU A 68 -6.23 -4.60 5.21
N TRP A 69 -5.26 -4.07 5.96
CA TRP A 69 -5.12 -4.34 7.39
C TRP A 69 -6.30 -3.82 8.20
N ASP A 70 -6.75 -2.59 7.95
CA ASP A 70 -7.93 -2.02 8.61
C ASP A 70 -9.18 -2.85 8.32
N LEU A 71 -9.36 -3.29 7.06
CA LEU A 71 -10.45 -4.17 6.67
C LEU A 71 -10.38 -5.53 7.36
N TRP A 72 -9.18 -6.11 7.50
CA TRP A 72 -9.00 -7.34 8.26
C TRP A 72 -9.39 -7.16 9.73
N ASN A 73 -8.96 -6.09 10.39
CA ASN A 73 -9.35 -5.82 11.78
C ASN A 73 -10.85 -5.58 11.93
N LYS A 74 -11.49 -4.92 10.96
CA LYS A 74 -12.92 -4.60 10.99
C LYS A 74 -13.81 -5.82 10.75
N THR A 75 -13.40 -6.70 9.83
CA THR A 75 -14.25 -7.80 9.34
C THR A 75 -13.83 -9.18 9.83
N SER A 76 -12.61 -9.31 10.34
CA SER A 76 -11.95 -10.58 10.69
C SER A 76 -11.91 -11.59 9.54
N GLN A 77 -11.94 -11.12 8.29
CA GLN A 77 -11.88 -11.98 7.12
C GLN A 77 -10.44 -12.14 6.64
N ASP A 78 -9.89 -13.35 6.80
CA ASP A 78 -8.48 -13.66 6.47
C ASP A 78 -8.09 -13.36 5.02
N ARG A 79 -9.06 -13.29 4.11
CA ARG A 79 -8.82 -12.89 2.71
C ARG A 79 -8.09 -11.57 2.59
N PHE A 80 -8.38 -10.60 3.46
CA PHE A 80 -7.76 -9.27 3.41
C PHE A 80 -6.32 -9.32 3.89
N PHE A 81 -6.04 -10.10 4.95
CA PHE A 81 -4.67 -10.36 5.41
C PHE A 81 -3.84 -11.09 4.36
N MET A 82 -4.39 -12.16 3.77
CA MET A 82 -3.72 -12.91 2.69
C MET A 82 -3.45 -12.03 1.46
N LEU A 83 -4.41 -11.16 1.10
CA LEU A 83 -4.21 -10.24 -0.01
C LEU A 83 -3.11 -9.22 0.30
N ALA A 84 -3.08 -8.65 1.50
CA ALA A 84 -2.09 -7.66 1.89
C ALA A 84 -0.67 -8.26 1.90
N THR A 85 -0.50 -9.43 2.52
CA THR A 85 0.79 -10.15 2.56
C THR A 85 1.27 -10.56 1.17
N ARG A 86 0.37 -11.03 0.29
CA ARG A 86 0.70 -11.34 -1.10
C ARG A 86 1.16 -10.12 -1.89
N ILE A 87 0.45 -8.99 -1.78
CA ILE A 87 0.83 -7.74 -2.46
C ILE A 87 2.19 -7.26 -1.96
N LEU A 88 2.40 -7.23 -0.65
CA LEU A 88 3.68 -6.81 -0.05
C LEU A 88 4.84 -7.68 -0.51
N SER A 89 4.66 -9.01 -0.52
CA SER A 89 5.69 -9.94 -0.98
C SER A 89 6.04 -9.68 -2.45
N ALA A 90 5.03 -9.56 -3.31
CA ALA A 90 5.25 -9.29 -4.74
C ALA A 90 5.92 -7.91 -4.98
N SER A 91 5.60 -6.90 -4.18
CA SER A 91 6.22 -5.58 -4.28
C SER A 91 7.65 -5.55 -3.73
N LEU A 92 7.99 -6.42 -2.77
CA LEU A 92 9.37 -6.59 -2.30
C LEU A 92 10.27 -7.19 -3.38
N ASP A 93 9.76 -8.08 -4.22
CA ASP A 93 10.51 -8.62 -5.36
C ASP A 93 10.86 -7.51 -6.38
N LEU A 94 9.99 -6.50 -6.51
CA LEU A 94 10.19 -5.33 -7.39
C LEU A 94 11.09 -4.25 -6.78
N SER A 95 11.04 -4.08 -5.46
CA SER A 95 11.74 -3.03 -4.72
C SER A 95 12.39 -3.62 -3.47
N PRO A 96 13.47 -4.41 -3.62
CA PRO A 96 14.01 -5.24 -2.54
C PRO A 96 14.57 -4.41 -1.39
N SER A 97 15.09 -3.21 -1.65
CA SER A 97 15.64 -2.32 -0.63
C SER A 97 14.59 -1.51 0.13
N ASN A 98 13.30 -1.67 -0.17
CA ASN A 98 12.25 -0.93 0.52
C ASN A 98 12.00 -1.47 1.93
N PHE A 99 12.56 -0.78 2.92
CA PHE A 99 12.43 -1.16 4.33
C PHE A 99 10.99 -1.04 4.86
N HIS A 100 10.17 -0.13 4.33
CA HIS A 100 8.77 0.01 4.75
C HIS A 100 7.98 -1.26 4.45
N LEU A 101 8.12 -1.80 3.23
CA LEU A 101 7.45 -3.04 2.82
C LEU A 101 7.93 -4.22 3.68
N ARG A 102 9.24 -4.33 3.94
CA ARG A 102 9.81 -5.39 4.79
C ARG A 102 9.27 -5.34 6.22
N PHE A 103 9.32 -4.17 6.86
CA PHE A 103 8.84 -4.04 8.24
C PHE A 103 7.34 -4.28 8.36
N LEU A 104 6.55 -3.86 7.36
CA LEU A 104 5.12 -4.08 7.38
C LEU A 104 4.78 -5.56 7.22
N LEU A 105 5.47 -6.28 6.32
CA LEU A 105 5.30 -7.72 6.16
C LEU A 105 5.71 -8.51 7.41
N ILE A 106 6.85 -8.16 8.03
CA ILE A 106 7.28 -8.73 9.32
C ILE A 106 6.20 -8.50 10.38
N LYS A 107 5.68 -7.26 10.49
CA LYS A 107 4.64 -6.93 11.46
C LYS A 107 3.37 -7.74 11.22
N PHE A 108 2.95 -7.93 9.97
CA PHE A 108 1.76 -8.71 9.63
C PHE A 108 1.93 -10.18 10.03
N TYR A 109 3.08 -10.79 9.73
CA TYR A 109 3.34 -12.17 10.13
C TYR A 109 3.51 -12.40 11.64
N ASN A 110 3.87 -11.37 12.42
CA ASN A 110 3.99 -11.49 13.87
C ASN A 110 2.70 -11.17 14.63
N LEU A 111 1.72 -10.55 13.96
CA LEU A 111 0.43 -10.17 14.56
C LEU A 111 -0.71 -11.13 14.18
N ALA A 112 -0.51 -11.99 13.18
CA ALA A 112 -1.34 -13.16 12.90
C ALA A 112 -0.91 -14.34 13.78
#